data_AF-A0A7V9HFT5-F1
#
_entry.id   AF-A0A7V9HFT5-F1
#
_cell.length_a   1.000
_cell.length_b   1.000
_cell.length_c   1.000
_cell.angle_alpha   90.00
_cell.angle_beta   90.00
_cell.angle_gamma   90.00
#
_symmetry.space_group_name_H-M   'P 1'
#
loop_
_entity.id
_entity.type
_entity.pdbx_description
1 polymer ?
#
loop_
_entity_poly.entity_id
_entity_poly.type
_entity_poly.pdbx_seq_one_letter_code
_entity_poly.pdbx_strand_id
1 'polypeptide(L)'
;MIAADALDARGCPLEHEVWVTETGARNLITKDPPPLDRCRGMHSRLRRWYSDPRITVAFQYTAREDNGFPFGLFTPGLDAAYPALGLWQAWGARARPAPTDPVPIAETACRPPSE
;
A
#
# COMPACT_ATOMS: atom_id res chain seq x y z
N MET A 1 6.11 -1.36 14.23
CA MET A 1 7.55 -1.67 14.17
C MET A 1 7.88 -1.97 12.73
N ILE A 2 8.81 -1.25 12.13
CA ILE A 2 9.29 -1.55 10.77
C ILE A 2 10.41 -2.59 10.90
N ALA A 3 10.58 -3.50 9.93
CA ALA A 3 11.63 -4.54 9.96
C ALA A 3 13.03 -3.97 10.28
N ALA A 4 13.31 -2.77 9.77
CA ALA A 4 14.41 -1.90 10.15
C ALA A 4 14.70 -1.83 11.65
N ASP A 5 13.72 -1.42 12.46
CA ASP A 5 13.89 -1.21 13.91
C ASP A 5 14.34 -2.51 14.60
N ALA A 6 13.87 -3.65 14.09
CA ALA A 6 14.24 -4.97 14.59
C ALA A 6 15.65 -5.39 14.17
N LEU A 7 16.11 -5.01 12.97
CA LEU A 7 17.48 -5.24 12.50
C LEU A 7 18.49 -4.36 13.25
N ASP A 8 18.15 -3.08 13.45
CA ASP A 8 18.98 -2.11 14.20
C ASP A 8 19.14 -2.58 15.65
N ALA A 9 18.06 -3.07 16.28
CA ALA A 9 18.10 -3.64 17.63
C ALA A 9 18.98 -4.90 17.77
N ARG A 10 19.33 -5.56 16.67
CA ARG A 10 20.18 -6.76 16.65
C ARG A 10 21.64 -6.44 16.32
N GLY A 11 21.98 -5.18 16.07
CA GLY A 11 23.34 -4.77 15.73
C GLY A 11 23.83 -5.37 14.41
N CYS A 12 22.92 -5.58 13.45
CA CYS A 12 23.26 -6.11 12.14
C CYS A 12 24.14 -5.09 11.39
N PRO A 13 25.41 -5.42 11.04
CA PRO A 13 26.36 -4.46 10.49
C PRO A 13 26.19 -4.20 8.98
N LEU A 14 25.27 -4.91 8.32
CA LEU A 14 25.04 -4.83 6.89
C LEU A 14 23.85 -3.93 6.59
N GLU A 15 23.98 -3.09 5.57
CA GLU A 15 22.81 -2.46 4.98
C GLU A 15 21.93 -3.55 4.35
N HIS A 16 20.65 -3.55 4.73
CA HIS A 16 19.70 -4.55 4.28
C HIS A 16 18.66 -3.90 3.38
N GLU A 17 18.48 -4.47 2.19
CA GLU A 17 17.31 -4.23 1.38
C GLU A 17 16.09 -4.92 2.01
N VAL A 18 15.00 -4.18 2.17
CA VAL A 18 13.78 -4.63 2.82
C VAL A 18 12.64 -4.62 1.82
N TRP A 19 11.99 -5.77 1.67
CA TRP A 19 10.80 -5.92 0.83
C TRP A 19 9.57 -6.03 1.72
N VAL A 20 8.54 -5.21 1.46
CA VAL A 20 7.21 -5.42 2.04
C VAL A 20 6.47 -6.41 1.15
N THR A 21 6.60 -7.71 1.46
CA THR A 21 6.09 -8.80 0.62
C THR A 21 4.57 -8.89 0.58
N GLU A 22 3.89 -8.42 1.62
CA GLU A 22 2.42 -8.41 1.69
C GLU A 22 1.92 -7.16 2.41
N THR A 23 1.01 -6.44 1.78
CA THR A 23 0.31 -5.33 2.40
C THR A 23 -1.03 -5.08 1.71
N GLY A 24 -1.93 -4.37 2.38
CA GLY A 24 -3.23 -4.02 1.80
C GLY A 24 -4.08 -3.13 2.69
N ALA A 25 -5.09 -2.52 2.08
CA ALA A 25 -6.18 -1.87 2.77
C ALA A 25 -7.33 -2.88 2.91
N ARG A 26 -7.81 -3.10 4.13
CA ARG A 26 -8.95 -4.00 4.37
C ARG A 26 -10.23 -3.39 3.78
N ASN A 27 -11.15 -4.17 3.21
CA ASN A 27 -12.36 -3.65 2.52
C ASN A 27 -13.68 -3.89 3.26
N LEU A 28 -13.66 -4.23 4.54
CA LEU A 28 -14.88 -4.52 5.30
C LEU A 28 -15.82 -3.28 5.35
N ILE A 29 -16.85 -3.29 4.49
CA ILE A 29 -17.83 -2.19 4.34
C ILE A 29 -18.62 -1.95 5.63
N THR A 30 -18.93 -3.02 6.38
CA THR A 30 -19.70 -2.95 7.63
C THR A 30 -18.88 -2.48 8.83
N LYS A 31 -17.58 -2.19 8.66
CA LYS A 31 -16.71 -1.76 9.76
C LYS A 31 -16.11 -0.38 9.51
N ASP A 32 -16.26 0.50 10.48
CA ASP A 32 -15.54 1.77 10.57
C ASP A 32 -14.02 1.50 10.69
N PRO A 33 -13.14 2.21 9.97
CA PRO A 33 -13.43 3.21 8.96
C PRO A 33 -13.78 2.62 7.58
N PRO A 34 -14.53 3.32 6.71
CA PRO A 34 -14.91 2.83 5.39
C PRO A 34 -13.68 2.57 4.49
N PRO A 35 -13.84 1.80 3.39
CA PRO A 35 -12.73 1.47 2.50
C PRO A 35 -11.89 2.67 2.02
N LEU A 36 -12.52 3.83 1.81
CA LEU A 36 -11.83 5.07 1.44
C LEU A 36 -10.82 5.52 2.50
N ASP A 37 -11.20 5.53 3.77
CA ASP A 37 -10.32 5.93 4.85
C ASP A 37 -9.22 4.90 5.11
N ARG A 38 -9.51 3.62 4.87
CA ARG A 38 -8.49 2.57 4.89
C ARG A 38 -7.49 2.73 3.75
N CYS A 39 -7.93 3.17 2.57
CA CYS A 39 -7.03 3.56 1.48
C CYS A 39 -6.13 4.72 1.89
N ARG A 40 -6.67 5.76 2.55
CA ARG A 40 -5.87 6.89 3.06
C ARG A 40 -4.83 6.42 4.09
N GLY A 41 -5.22 5.49 4.97
CA GLY A 41 -4.29 4.84 5.90
C GLY A 41 -3.18 4.06 5.19
N MET A 42 -3.53 3.37 4.09
CA MET A 42 -2.55 2.68 3.24
C MET A 42 -1.61 3.67 2.54
N HIS A 43 -2.13 4.79 2.04
CA HIS A 43 -1.31 5.85 1.44
C HIS A 43 -0.28 6.41 2.43
N SER A 44 -0.67 6.66 3.68
CA SER A 44 0.27 7.09 4.73
C SER A 44 1.39 6.07 4.98
N ARG A 45 1.12 4.77 4.86
CA ARG A 45 2.14 3.71 4.97
C ARG A 45 3.09 3.73 3.77
N LEU A 46 2.56 3.82 2.55
CA LEU A 46 3.38 3.91 1.34
C LEU A 46 4.30 5.14 1.37
N ARG A 47 3.81 6.30 1.80
CA ARG A 47 4.64 7.50 1.98
C ARG A 47 5.78 7.28 2.98
N ARG A 48 5.48 6.63 4.12
CA ARG A 48 6.48 6.31 5.14
C ARG A 48 7.55 5.36 4.60
N TRP A 49 7.15 4.33 3.86
CA TRP A 49 8.10 3.39 3.26
C TRP A 49 8.92 4.01 2.16
N TYR A 50 8.31 4.85 1.32
CA TYR A 50 9.00 5.60 0.29
C TYR A 50 10.10 6.52 0.83
N SER A 51 9.93 7.04 2.06
CA SER A 51 10.96 7.83 2.74
C SER A 51 12.06 7.01 3.42
N ASP A 52 11.91 5.69 3.53
CA ASP A 52 12.94 4.81 4.09
C ASP A 52 13.78 4.19 2.96
N PRO A 53 15.05 4.59 2.79
CA PRO A 53 15.88 4.12 1.66
C PRO A 53 16.15 2.62 1.68
N ARG A 54 15.87 1.92 2.79
CA ARG A 54 15.99 0.47 2.88
C ARG A 54 14.82 -0.26 2.23
N ILE A 55 13.65 0.38 2.12
CA ILE A 55 12.46 -0.25 1.54
C ILE A 55 12.42 0.03 0.04
N THR A 56 12.76 -0.97 -0.76
CA THR A 56 12.86 -0.85 -2.22
C THR A 56 11.59 -1.26 -2.94
N VAL A 57 10.72 -2.05 -2.29
CA VAL A 57 9.48 -2.54 -2.89
C VAL A 57 8.41 -2.84 -1.84
N ALA A 58 7.15 -2.61 -2.24
CA ALA A 58 5.97 -3.04 -1.49
C ALA A 58 4.96 -3.67 -2.43
N PHE A 59 4.43 -4.83 -2.04
CA PHE A 59 3.50 -5.61 -2.83
C PHE A 59 2.10 -5.62 -2.22
N GLN A 60 1.10 -5.35 -3.06
CA GLN A 60 -0.30 -5.55 -2.70
C GLN A 60 -0.61 -7.05 -2.58
N TYR A 61 -1.21 -7.44 -1.46
CA TYR A 61 -1.82 -8.75 -1.28
C TYR A 61 -3.27 -8.58 -0.78
N THR A 62 -4.30 -9.02 -1.51
CA THR A 62 -4.33 -9.70 -2.82
C THR A 62 -4.84 -8.79 -3.94
N ALA A 63 -4.74 -9.23 -5.20
CA ALA A 63 -5.37 -8.52 -6.32
C ALA A 63 -6.91 -8.66 -6.28
N ARG A 64 -7.42 -9.90 -6.22
CA ARG A 64 -8.85 -10.20 -6.07
C ARG A 64 -9.15 -10.46 -4.60
N GLU A 65 -10.24 -9.88 -4.10
CA GLU A 65 -10.71 -10.12 -2.74
C GLU A 65 -11.17 -11.57 -2.53
N ASP A 66 -10.87 -12.10 -1.35
CA ASP A 66 -11.39 -13.37 -0.82
C ASP A 66 -12.22 -13.10 0.45
N ASN A 67 -13.27 -13.90 0.67
CA ASN A 67 -14.17 -13.73 1.82
C ASN A 67 -13.45 -13.94 3.18
N GLY A 68 -12.45 -14.81 3.23
CA GLY A 68 -11.57 -14.98 4.39
C GLY A 68 -10.48 -13.91 4.50
N PHE A 69 -10.19 -13.21 3.40
CA PHE A 69 -9.12 -12.23 3.32
C PHE A 69 -9.53 -10.96 2.54
N PRO A 70 -10.29 -10.05 3.19
CA PRO A 70 -10.89 -8.89 2.52
C PRO A 70 -9.90 -7.73 2.38
N PHE A 71 -8.88 -7.92 1.56
CA PHE A 71 -7.83 -6.93 1.26
C PHE A 71 -7.65 -6.71 -0.24
N GLY A 72 -8.56 -7.20 -1.08
CA GLY A 72 -8.44 -7.16 -2.52
C GLY A 72 -8.42 -5.75 -3.12
N LEU A 73 -7.96 -5.62 -4.37
CA LEU A 73 -8.18 -4.43 -5.19
C LEU A 73 -9.51 -4.49 -5.96
N PHE A 74 -9.98 -5.70 -6.23
CA PHE A 74 -11.26 -5.97 -6.89
C PHE A 74 -12.18 -6.75 -5.96
N THR A 75 -13.49 -6.58 -6.13
CA THR A 75 -14.50 -7.42 -5.49
C THR A 75 -14.31 -8.90 -5.84
N PRO A 76 -14.87 -9.83 -5.04
CA PRO A 76 -14.79 -11.25 -5.36
C PRO A 76 -15.36 -11.61 -6.74
N GLY A 77 -16.35 -10.85 -7.22
CA GLY A 77 -16.98 -11.00 -8.54
C GLY A 77 -16.20 -10.37 -9.71
N LEU A 78 -15.15 -9.57 -9.42
CA LEU A 78 -14.42 -8.78 -10.41
C LEU A 78 -15.29 -7.77 -11.18
N ASP A 79 -16.41 -7.37 -10.59
CA ASP A 79 -17.40 -6.43 -11.14
C ASP A 79 -17.24 -5.00 -10.60
N ALA A 80 -16.39 -4.81 -9.59
CA ALA A 80 -16.05 -3.50 -9.06
C ALA A 80 -14.62 -3.47 -8.48
N ALA A 81 -14.09 -2.26 -8.36
CA ALA A 81 -12.78 -1.99 -7.75
C ALA A 81 -12.92 -1.21 -6.45
N TYR A 82 -12.03 -1.51 -5.51
CA TYR A 82 -11.87 -0.75 -4.28
C TYR A 82 -10.99 0.48 -4.49
N PRO A 83 -11.10 1.53 -3.65
CA PRO A 83 -10.28 2.74 -3.77
C PRO A 83 -8.77 2.48 -3.77
N ALA A 84 -8.31 1.39 -3.14
CA ALA A 84 -6.90 1.01 -3.13
C ALA A 84 -6.33 0.74 -4.53
N LEU A 85 -7.16 0.34 -5.52
CA LEU A 85 -6.69 0.12 -6.88
C LEU A 85 -6.10 1.40 -7.48
N GLY A 86 -6.82 2.53 -7.38
CA GLY A 86 -6.35 3.82 -7.88
C GLY A 86 -5.06 4.26 -7.18
N LEU A 87 -4.91 3.94 -5.88
CA LEU A 87 -3.71 4.26 -5.13
C LEU A 87 -2.50 3.50 -5.69
N TRP A 88 -2.64 2.19 -5.88
CA TRP A 88 -1.56 1.37 -6.44
C TRP A 88 -1.23 1.74 -7.88
N GLN A 89 -2.23 2.09 -8.70
CA GLN A 89 -2.01 2.62 -10.04
C GLN A 89 -1.23 3.94 -9.99
N ALA A 90 -1.61 4.88 -9.12
CA ALA A 90 -0.91 6.16 -8.99
C ALA A 90 0.54 5.99 -8.53
N TRP A 91 0.82 5.06 -7.60
CA TRP A 91 2.18 4.73 -7.20
C TRP A 91 2.94 3.98 -8.30
N GLY A 92 2.33 3.04 -9.01
CA GLY A 92 2.96 2.24 -10.06
C GLY A 92 3.13 2.95 -11.42
N ALA A 93 2.37 4.01 -11.70
CA ALA A 93 2.33 4.64 -13.03
C ALA A 93 3.61 5.41 -13.42
N ARG A 94 4.47 5.74 -12.46
CA ARG A 94 5.69 6.51 -12.70
C ARG A 94 6.79 6.07 -11.75
N ALA A 95 7.98 5.83 -12.30
CA ALA A 95 9.19 5.62 -11.51
C ALA A 95 9.54 6.90 -10.72
N ARG A 96 9.88 6.74 -9.45
CA ARG A 96 10.29 7.83 -8.55
C ARG A 96 11.62 7.42 -7.88
N PRO A 97 12.77 7.74 -8.49
CA PRO A 97 14.07 7.27 -8.02
C PRO A 97 14.57 7.93 -6.73
N ALA A 98 14.02 9.09 -6.33
CA ALA A 98 14.48 9.82 -5.16
C ALA A 98 13.35 10.09 -4.15
N PRO A 99 13.56 9.91 -2.82
CA PRO A 99 12.53 10.18 -1.81
C PRO A 99 11.93 11.60 -1.82
N THR A 100 12.61 12.56 -2.47
CA THR A 100 12.15 13.94 -2.67
C THR A 100 11.19 14.10 -3.85
N ASP A 101 11.04 13.09 -4.70
CA ASP A 101 10.14 13.14 -5.84
C ASP A 101 8.67 13.24 -5.38
N PRO A 102 7.81 13.95 -6.14
CA PRO A 102 6.40 14.07 -5.81
C PRO A 102 5.70 12.70 -5.67
N VAL A 103 5.08 12.49 -4.51
CA VAL A 103 4.23 11.34 -4.22
C VAL A 103 2.78 11.61 -4.67
N PRO A 104 1.97 10.59 -4.94
CA PRO A 104 0.53 10.77 -5.22
C PRO A 104 -0.18 11.55 -4.13
N ILE A 105 -1.15 12.39 -4.50
CA ILE A 105 -2.06 13.03 -3.55
C ILE A 105 -3.20 12.08 -3.20
N ALA A 106 -3.54 11.98 -1.91
CA ALA A 106 -4.46 10.96 -1.41
C ALA A 106 -5.86 11.10 -2.02
N GLU A 107 -6.30 12.33 -2.22
CA GLU A 107 -7.64 12.72 -2.65
C GLU A 107 -7.94 12.27 -4.08
N THR A 108 -6.91 12.22 -4.94
CA THR A 108 -7.05 11.71 -6.31
C THR A 108 -6.65 10.25 -6.42
N ALA A 109 -5.67 9.80 -5.62
CA ALA A 109 -5.17 8.42 -5.68
C ALA A 109 -6.15 7.43 -5.04
N CYS A 110 -6.80 7.76 -3.92
CA CYS A 110 -7.79 6.89 -3.27
C CYS A 110 -9.18 7.01 -3.89
N ARG A 111 -9.27 6.83 -5.20
CA ARG A 111 -10.52 6.76 -5.95
C ARG A 111 -10.48 5.51 -6.82
N PRO A 112 -11.56 4.72 -6.88
CA PRO A 112 -11.64 3.68 -7.91
C PRO A 112 -11.49 4.34 -9.29
N PRO A 113 -10.75 3.74 -10.24
CA PRO A 113 -10.74 4.23 -11.60
C PRO A 113 -12.19 4.27 -12.12
N SER A 114 -12.57 5.37 -12.77
CA SER A 114 -13.82 5.43 -13.53
C SER A 114 -13.71 4.46 -14.71
N GLU A 115 -14.76 3.68 -14.97
CA GLU A 115 -14.92 2.97 -16.24
C GLU A 115 -14.82 3.91 -17.44
#